data_AF-A0A0L1IK16-F1
#
_entry.id   AF-A0A0L1IK16-F1
#
_cell.length_a   1.000
_cell.length_b   1.000
_cell.length_c   1.000
_cell.angle_alpha   90.00
_cell.angle_beta   90.00
_cell.angle_gamma   90.00
#
_symmetry.space_group_name_H-M   'P 1'
#
loop_
_entity.id
_entity.type
_entity.pdbx_description
1 polymer ?
#
loop_
_entity_poly.entity_id
_entity_poly.type
_entity_poly.pdbx_seq_one_letter_code
_entity_poly.pdbx_strand_id
1 'polypeptide(L)'
;LGADAVFDYNDPTSARAIREQTNDSLTLAFDTVSVESSATFCDHALSTKGGEYSSLLPIKTARDNIRDRSTMAYTAFGRSFKFGPREVPAQPGDRAFMEQFSGIFQDLLTSGKIKTHPPRIGNAGLNGILDGLQLLRDGKVRGEKLVYNIRDTH
;
A
#
# COMPACT_ATOMS: atom_id res chain seq x y z
N LEU A 1 11.08 3.32 10.58
CA LEU A 1 10.01 4.01 9.81
C LEU A 1 10.11 5.50 10.09
N GLY A 2 9.58 6.35 9.21
CA GLY A 2 9.78 7.81 9.24
C GLY A 2 8.46 8.61 9.27
N ALA A 3 7.50 8.18 10.10
CA ALA A 3 6.28 8.94 10.33
C ALA A 3 6.51 10.01 11.41
N ASP A 4 6.08 11.25 11.18
CA ASP A 4 6.16 12.34 12.15
C ASP A 4 5.10 12.25 13.26
N ALA A 5 3.96 11.63 12.95
CA ALA A 5 2.87 11.36 13.88
C ALA A 5 2.15 10.04 13.53
N VAL A 6 1.55 9.40 14.53
CA VAL A 6 0.79 8.15 14.38
C VAL A 6 -0.53 8.30 15.13
N PHE A 7 -1.61 7.87 14.49
CA PHE A 7 -2.97 7.94 15.01
C PHE A 7 -3.58 6.53 15.02
N ASP A 8 -4.35 6.22 16.06
CA ASP A 8 -5.14 4.99 16.09
C ASP A 8 -6.34 5.14 15.16
N TYR A 9 -6.38 4.35 14.08
CA TYR A 9 -7.49 4.39 13.13
C TYR A 9 -8.82 3.90 13.72
N ASN A 10 -8.81 3.25 14.89
CA ASN A 10 -10.03 2.85 15.60
C ASN A 10 -10.63 4.01 16.42
N ASP A 11 -9.86 5.07 16.69
CA ASP A 11 -10.39 6.27 17.33
C ASP A 11 -11.18 7.08 16.29
N PRO A 12 -12.50 7.29 16.50
CA PRO A 12 -13.34 8.03 15.56
C PRO A 12 -12.93 9.50 15.39
N THR A 13 -12.09 10.03 16.28
CA THR A 13 -11.59 11.41 16.22
C THR A 13 -10.30 11.56 15.42
N SER A 14 -9.59 10.48 15.12
CA SER A 14 -8.27 10.49 14.47
C SER A 14 -8.25 11.24 13.14
N ALA A 15 -9.24 11.02 12.27
CA ALA A 15 -9.28 11.71 10.97
C ALA A 15 -9.39 13.23 11.13
N ARG A 16 -10.25 13.69 12.05
CA ARG A 16 -10.38 15.12 12.39
C ARG A 16 -9.08 15.66 12.99
N ALA A 17 -8.46 14.93 13.90
CA ALA A 17 -7.20 15.32 14.54
C ALA A 17 -6.07 15.50 13.50
N ILE A 18 -6.00 14.64 12.46
CA ILE A 18 -5.07 14.80 11.35
C ILE A 18 -5.33 16.11 10.59
N ARG A 19 -6.59 16.41 10.27
CA ARG A 19 -6.94 17.65 9.57
C ARG A 19 -6.60 18.89 10.40
N GLU A 20 -6.87 18.85 11.70
CA GLU A 20 -6.52 19.93 12.65
C GLU A 20 -5.00 20.10 12.74
N GLN A 21 -4.24 19.02 12.93
CA GLN A 21 -2.77 19.08 12.99
C GLN A 21 -2.16 19.65 11.71
N THR A 22 -2.76 19.36 10.56
CA THR A 22 -2.30 19.87 9.26
C THR A 22 -2.89 21.23 8.92
N ASN A 23 -3.62 21.88 9.83
CA ASN A 23 -4.31 23.16 9.58
C ASN A 23 -5.14 23.14 8.29
N ASP A 24 -5.86 22.05 8.05
CA ASP A 24 -6.68 21.82 6.86
C ASP A 24 -5.90 21.92 5.53
N SER A 25 -4.61 21.55 5.54
CA SER A 25 -3.72 21.64 4.37
C SER A 25 -3.23 20.30 3.82
N LEU A 26 -3.68 19.17 4.38
CA LEU A 26 -3.35 17.84 3.85
C LEU A 26 -4.02 17.60 2.49
N THR A 27 -3.24 17.57 1.40
CA THR A 27 -3.78 17.39 0.04
C THR A 27 -3.50 16.02 -0.56
N LEU A 28 -2.67 15.18 0.07
CA LEU A 28 -2.30 13.86 -0.43
C LEU A 28 -2.63 12.79 0.61
N ALA A 29 -3.35 11.76 0.19
CA ALA A 29 -3.61 10.58 1.00
C ALA A 29 -3.25 9.30 0.23
N PHE A 30 -2.58 8.37 0.90
CA PHE A 30 -2.27 7.05 0.36
C PHE A 30 -2.88 5.96 1.23
N ASP A 31 -3.96 5.33 0.76
CA ASP A 31 -4.67 4.27 1.45
C ASP A 31 -4.11 2.89 1.10
N THR A 32 -3.51 2.25 2.10
CA THR A 32 -2.91 0.91 1.99
C THR A 32 -3.84 -0.22 2.46
N VAL A 33 -5.05 0.10 2.92
CA VAL A 33 -6.08 -0.85 3.36
C VAL A 33 -7.14 -1.04 2.28
N SER A 34 -7.56 0.07 1.64
CA SER A 34 -8.47 0.09 0.48
C SER A 34 -9.82 -0.62 0.70
N VAL A 35 -10.48 -0.27 1.80
CA VAL A 35 -11.87 -0.65 2.14
C VAL A 35 -12.71 0.62 2.35
N GLU A 36 -14.04 0.49 2.36
CA GLU A 36 -14.94 1.65 2.46
C GLU A 36 -14.61 2.54 3.67
N SER A 37 -14.40 1.92 4.85
CA SER A 37 -14.06 2.66 6.06
C SER A 37 -12.71 3.38 5.97
N SER A 38 -11.71 2.85 5.27
CA SER A 38 -10.41 3.53 5.10
C SER A 38 -10.50 4.68 4.09
N ALA A 39 -11.29 4.52 3.02
CA ALA A 39 -11.58 5.61 2.09
C ALA A 39 -12.32 6.77 2.79
N THR A 40 -13.34 6.47 3.60
CA THR A 40 -14.03 7.47 4.44
C THR A 40 -13.09 8.12 5.44
N PHE A 41 -12.21 7.35 6.08
CA PHE A 41 -11.21 7.90 7.00
C PHE A 41 -10.27 8.89 6.30
N CYS A 42 -9.71 8.51 5.15
CA CYS A 42 -8.84 9.38 4.36
C CYS A 42 -9.59 10.64 3.87
N ASP A 43 -10.83 10.49 3.45
CA ASP A 43 -11.68 11.61 3.03
C ASP A 43 -11.87 12.66 4.15
N HIS A 44 -12.12 12.20 5.36
CA HIS A 44 -12.25 13.02 6.56
C HIS A 44 -10.93 13.61 7.07
N ALA A 45 -9.79 12.99 6.75
CA ALA A 45 -8.47 13.52 7.09
C ALA A 45 -7.97 14.56 6.08
N LEU A 46 -8.26 14.36 4.79
CA LEU A 46 -7.88 15.28 3.70
C LEU A 46 -8.48 16.67 3.89
N SER A 47 -7.83 17.69 3.34
CA SER A 47 -8.28 19.09 3.35
C SER A 47 -9.71 19.22 2.84
N THR A 48 -10.48 20.13 3.44
CA THR A 48 -11.81 20.51 2.94
C THR A 48 -11.75 21.08 1.52
N LYS A 49 -10.61 21.66 1.12
CA LYS A 49 -10.40 22.27 -0.20
C LYS A 49 -10.19 21.24 -1.32
N GLY A 50 -10.02 19.96 -0.97
CA GLY A 50 -9.82 18.87 -1.92
C GLY A 50 -8.39 18.31 -1.90
N GLY A 51 -8.08 17.43 -2.83
CA GLY A 51 -6.77 16.78 -2.89
C GLY A 51 -6.70 15.60 -3.85
N GLU A 52 -5.65 14.80 -3.69
CA GLU A 52 -5.43 13.54 -4.40
C GLU A 52 -5.48 12.39 -3.40
N TYR A 53 -6.31 11.40 -3.72
CA TYR A 53 -6.43 10.16 -2.97
C TYR A 53 -5.91 9.02 -3.84
N SER A 54 -4.91 8.28 -3.35
CA SER A 54 -4.41 7.09 -4.02
C SER A 54 -4.64 5.86 -3.15
N SER A 55 -5.14 4.78 -3.72
CA SER A 55 -5.42 3.51 -3.02
C SER A 55 -4.70 2.33 -3.66
N LEU A 56 -4.44 1.26 -2.91
CA LEU A 56 -3.85 0.03 -3.44
C LEU A 56 -4.85 -0.86 -4.19
N LEU A 57 -6.14 -0.77 -3.86
CA LEU A 57 -7.23 -1.43 -4.57
C LEU A 57 -8.24 -0.40 -5.08
N PRO A 58 -8.93 -0.66 -6.21
CA PRO A 58 -9.88 0.30 -6.76
C PRO A 58 -11.04 0.62 -5.79
N ILE A 59 -10.94 1.78 -5.14
CA ILE A 59 -11.97 2.37 -4.29
C ILE A 59 -11.92 3.90 -4.43
N LYS A 60 -13.01 4.58 -4.09
CA LYS A 60 -13.12 6.04 -4.18
C LYS A 60 -13.58 6.64 -2.87
N THR A 61 -13.20 7.88 -2.65
CA THR A 61 -13.81 8.75 -1.65
C THR A 61 -15.20 9.23 -2.12
N ALA A 62 -15.96 9.85 -1.22
CA ALA A 62 -17.31 10.33 -1.52
C ALA A 62 -17.34 11.74 -2.13
N ARG A 63 -16.26 12.53 -2.00
CA ARG A 63 -16.24 13.94 -2.40
C ARG A 63 -15.79 14.12 -3.85
N ASP A 64 -16.53 14.94 -4.58
CA ASP A 64 -16.20 15.27 -5.98
C ASP A 64 -14.94 16.14 -6.13
N ASN A 65 -14.53 16.86 -5.08
CA ASN A 65 -13.33 17.70 -5.08
C ASN A 65 -12.04 16.93 -4.71
N ILE A 66 -12.11 15.60 -4.64
CA ILE A 66 -10.95 14.72 -4.50
C ILE A 66 -10.74 14.00 -5.83
N ARG A 67 -9.49 13.99 -6.30
CA ARG A 67 -9.11 13.14 -7.43
C ARG A 67 -8.69 11.77 -6.90
N ASP A 68 -9.55 10.78 -7.09
CA ASP A 68 -9.24 9.39 -6.75
C ASP A 68 -8.40 8.70 -7.82
N ARG A 69 -7.40 7.94 -7.39
CA ARG A 69 -6.58 7.05 -8.20
C ARG A 69 -6.37 5.73 -7.46
N SER A 70 -6.01 4.69 -8.22
CA SER A 70 -5.56 3.43 -7.66
C SER A 70 -4.23 3.03 -8.28
N THR A 71 -3.29 2.58 -7.46
CA THR A 71 -1.97 2.10 -7.90
C THR A 71 -1.99 0.59 -8.08
N MET A 72 -1.81 0.12 -9.32
CA MET A 72 -1.73 -1.31 -9.62
C MET A 72 -0.30 -1.74 -9.99
N ALA A 73 0.38 -2.45 -9.10
CA ALA A 73 1.77 -2.85 -9.31
C ALA A 73 2.01 -3.66 -10.59
N TYR A 74 1.00 -4.38 -11.10
CA TYR A 74 1.13 -5.18 -12.32
C TYR A 74 1.38 -4.35 -13.59
N THR A 75 1.02 -3.06 -13.61
CA THR A 75 1.27 -2.20 -14.79
C THR A 75 2.76 -1.96 -15.04
N ALA A 76 3.59 -2.06 -13.99
CA ALA A 76 5.05 -1.95 -14.07
C ALA A 76 5.69 -3.01 -14.98
N PHE A 77 4.99 -4.11 -15.29
CA PHE A 77 5.46 -5.11 -16.24
C PHE A 77 5.28 -4.69 -17.71
N GLY A 78 4.53 -3.61 -17.99
CA GLY A 78 4.28 -3.13 -19.36
C GLY A 78 3.45 -4.08 -20.22
N ARG A 79 2.66 -4.96 -19.58
CA ARG A 79 1.81 -5.95 -20.25
C ARG A 79 0.36 -5.75 -19.84
N SER A 80 -0.58 -6.06 -20.73
CA SER A 80 -1.99 -6.11 -20.36
C SER A 80 -2.25 -7.29 -19.43
N PHE A 81 -3.25 -7.16 -18.58
CA PHE A 81 -3.68 -8.21 -17.66
C PHE A 81 -5.17 -8.08 -17.34
N LYS A 82 -5.75 -9.15 -16.78
CA LYS A 82 -7.12 -9.15 -16.27
C LYS A 82 -7.11 -8.97 -14.75
N PHE A 83 -7.93 -8.05 -14.26
CA PHE A 83 -8.17 -7.82 -12.84
C PHE A 83 -9.65 -8.06 -12.53
N GLY A 84 -9.97 -9.29 -12.11
CA GLY A 84 -11.35 -9.75 -12.06
C GLY A 84 -12.00 -9.66 -13.46
N PRO A 85 -13.16 -9.01 -13.61
CA PRO A 85 -13.81 -8.84 -14.90
C PRO A 85 -13.18 -7.73 -15.78
N ARG A 86 -12.24 -6.94 -15.24
CA ARG A 86 -11.71 -5.74 -15.90
C ARG A 86 -10.46 -6.09 -16.70
N GLU A 87 -10.39 -5.66 -17.95
CA GLU A 87 -9.15 -5.68 -18.71
C GLU A 87 -8.36 -4.40 -18.45
N VAL A 88 -7.09 -4.55 -18.08
CA VAL A 88 -6.15 -3.44 -17.91
C VAL A 88 -5.16 -3.49 -19.07
N PRO A 89 -5.10 -2.46 -19.93
CA PRO A 89 -4.15 -2.43 -21.04
C PRO A 89 -2.72 -2.28 -20.53
N ALA A 90 -1.76 -2.61 -21.39
CA ALA A 90 -0.35 -2.31 -21.11
C ALA A 90 -0.17 -0.80 -20.91
N GLN A 91 0.66 -0.43 -19.93
CA GLN A 91 1.04 0.95 -19.65
C GLN A 91 2.56 1.09 -19.86
N PRO A 92 3.03 1.43 -21.08
CA PRO A 92 4.46 1.55 -21.36
C PRO A 92 5.17 2.59 -20.49
N GLY A 93 4.45 3.65 -20.09
CA GLY A 93 4.98 4.66 -19.16
C GLY A 93 5.33 4.09 -17.79
N ASP A 94 4.48 3.23 -17.23
CA ASP A 94 4.73 2.59 -15.93
C ASP A 94 5.91 1.62 -16.01
N ARG A 95 6.08 0.93 -17.14
CA ARG A 95 7.25 0.09 -17.40
C ARG A 95 8.53 0.90 -17.43
N ALA A 96 8.56 1.98 -18.21
CA ALA A 96 9.72 2.86 -18.31
C ALA A 96 10.07 3.48 -16.94
N PHE A 97 9.05 3.89 -16.17
CA PHE A 97 9.24 4.37 -14.80
C PHE A 97 9.87 3.30 -13.91
N MET A 98 9.36 2.06 -13.93
CA MET A 98 9.91 0.97 -13.11
C MET A 98 11.36 0.65 -13.48
N GLU A 99 11.71 0.64 -14.76
CA GLU A 99 13.09 0.41 -15.22
C GLU A 99 14.05 1.46 -14.64
N GLN A 100 13.66 2.73 -14.64
CA GLN A 100 14.45 3.81 -14.02
C GLN A 100 14.47 3.70 -12.49
N PHE A 101 13.30 3.47 -11.88
CA PHE A 101 13.16 3.39 -10.42
C PHE A 101 13.90 2.20 -9.82
N SER A 102 14.07 1.10 -10.56
CA SER A 102 14.78 -0.10 -10.10
C SER A 102 16.21 0.21 -9.66
N GLY A 103 16.95 1.01 -10.44
CA GLY A 103 18.32 1.41 -10.10
C GLY A 103 18.36 2.28 -8.83
N ILE A 104 17.47 3.28 -8.76
CA ILE A 104 17.33 4.15 -7.59
C ILE A 104 17.01 3.32 -6.33
N PHE A 105 16.06 2.40 -6.43
CA PHE A 105 15.66 1.55 -5.31
C PHE A 105 16.81 0.64 -4.85
N GLN A 106 17.54 0.03 -5.79
CA GLN A 106 18.69 -0.80 -5.49
C GLN A 106 19.78 -0.02 -4.74
N ASP A 107 20.07 1.21 -5.14
CA ASP A 107 21.05 2.07 -4.48
C ASP A 107 20.61 2.45 -3.06
N LEU A 108 19.32 2.82 -2.90
CA LEU A 108 18.74 3.15 -1.60
C LEU A 108 18.73 1.95 -0.64
N LEU A 109 18.47 0.74 -1.16
CA LEU A 109 18.48 -0.49 -0.39
C LEU A 109 19.91 -0.88 0.01
N THR A 110 20.85 -0.89 -0.93
CA THR A 110 22.24 -1.29 -0.70
C THR A 110 22.96 -0.33 0.24
N SER A 111 22.65 0.97 0.16
CA SER A 111 23.17 1.98 1.08
C SER A 111 22.47 2.00 2.45
N GLY A 112 21.46 1.16 2.67
CA GLY A 112 20.73 1.05 3.94
C GLY A 112 19.79 2.23 4.25
N LYS A 113 19.55 3.13 3.29
CA LYS A 113 18.60 4.25 3.42
C LYS A 113 17.16 3.76 3.44
N ILE A 114 16.87 2.68 2.71
CA ILE A 114 15.63 1.92 2.83
C ILE A 114 15.94 0.61 3.54
N LYS A 115 15.10 0.27 4.53
CA LYS A 115 15.14 -1.02 5.22
C LYS A 115 13.91 -1.83 4.84
N THR A 116 14.08 -3.14 4.74
CA THR A 116 12.97 -4.05 4.50
C THR A 116 12.01 -4.08 5.69
N HIS A 117 10.76 -4.50 5.43
CA HIS A 117 9.83 -4.80 6.50
C HIS A 117 10.39 -5.97 7.34
N PRO A 118 10.24 -5.98 8.69
CA PRO A 118 10.77 -7.06 9.51
C PRO A 118 10.30 -8.44 9.02
N PRO A 119 11.23 -9.34 8.68
CA PRO A 119 10.88 -10.66 8.19
C PRO A 119 10.52 -11.57 9.36
N ARG A 120 9.41 -12.29 9.23
CA ARG A 120 9.11 -13.47 10.04
C ARG A 120 9.37 -14.69 9.17
N ILE A 121 10.44 -15.41 9.50
CA ILE A 121 10.83 -16.62 8.76
C ILE A 121 9.85 -17.75 9.09
N GLY A 122 9.17 -18.25 8.06
CA GLY A 122 8.27 -19.38 8.12
C GLY A 122 9.03 -20.72 8.09
N ASN A 123 8.38 -21.76 8.61
CA ASN A 123 8.94 -23.11 8.66
C ASN A 123 8.67 -23.90 7.37
N ALA A 124 9.39 -25.00 7.18
CA ALA A 124 9.15 -26.02 6.14
C ALA A 124 9.26 -25.54 4.68
N GLY A 125 9.98 -24.45 4.41
CA GLY A 125 10.22 -23.94 3.07
C GLY A 125 8.93 -23.78 2.25
N LEU A 126 8.88 -24.36 1.06
CA LEU A 126 7.70 -24.29 0.19
C LEU A 126 6.47 -24.99 0.81
N ASN A 127 6.66 -26.04 1.61
CA ASN A 127 5.57 -26.80 2.22
C ASN A 127 4.77 -25.96 3.24
N GLY A 128 5.41 -24.94 3.86
CA GLY A 128 4.77 -24.06 4.84
C GLY A 128 3.99 -22.87 4.25
N ILE A 129 4.01 -22.69 2.92
CA ILE A 129 3.40 -21.51 2.27
C ILE A 129 1.89 -21.46 2.49
N LEU A 130 1.19 -22.59 2.36
CA LEU A 130 -0.27 -22.63 2.47
C LEU A 130 -0.75 -22.22 3.87
N ASP A 131 -0.08 -22.71 4.92
CA ASP A 131 -0.35 -22.29 6.30
C ASP A 131 -0.06 -20.80 6.50
N GLY A 132 1.02 -20.29 5.89
CA GLY A 132 1.33 -18.86 5.88
C GLY A 132 0.25 -18.00 5.24
N LEU A 133 -0.29 -18.43 4.10
CA LEU A 133 -1.40 -17.77 3.43
C LEU A 133 -2.66 -17.80 4.30
N GLN A 134 -2.90 -18.86 5.06
CA GLN A 134 -4.01 -18.92 6.01
C GLN A 134 -3.81 -17.93 7.17
N LEU A 135 -2.59 -17.78 7.70
CA LEU A 135 -2.29 -16.76 8.72
C LEU A 135 -2.56 -15.33 8.23
N LEU A 136 -2.23 -15.03 6.97
CA LEU A 136 -2.53 -13.75 6.35
C LEU A 136 -4.05 -13.53 6.23
N ARG A 137 -4.77 -14.55 5.75
CA ARG A 137 -6.23 -14.52 5.62
C ARG A 137 -6.93 -14.29 6.97
N ASP A 138 -6.42 -14.90 8.03
CA ASP A 138 -6.94 -14.76 9.39
C ASP A 138 -6.51 -13.43 10.08
N GLY A 139 -5.73 -12.58 9.42
CA GLY A 139 -5.23 -11.33 10.02
C GLY A 139 -4.23 -11.52 11.17
N LYS A 140 -3.53 -12.66 11.21
CA LYS A 140 -2.60 -13.05 12.29
C LYS A 140 -1.16 -12.58 12.07
N VAL A 141 -0.87 -11.90 10.95
CA VAL A 141 0.43 -11.31 10.65
C VAL A 141 0.34 -9.80 10.82
N ARG A 142 1.12 -9.23 11.72
CA ARG A 142 1.05 -7.79 12.07
C ARG A 142 2.44 -7.20 12.12
N GLY A 143 2.67 -6.13 11.36
CA GLY A 143 3.96 -5.41 11.37
C GLY A 143 5.15 -6.23 10.87
N GLU A 144 4.89 -7.33 10.16
CA GLU A 144 5.90 -8.27 9.68
C GLU A 144 5.58 -8.76 8.26
N LYS A 145 6.61 -9.24 7.56
CA LYS A 145 6.47 -9.95 6.29
C LYS A 145 6.81 -11.43 6.49
N LEU A 146 5.88 -12.33 6.16
CA LEU A 146 6.19 -13.77 6.10
C LEU A 146 7.16 -14.06 4.96
N VAL A 147 8.24 -14.77 5.26
CA VAL A 147 9.30 -15.16 4.31
C VAL A 147 9.62 -16.64 4.48
N TYR A 148 9.68 -17.38 3.37
CA TYR A 148 9.98 -18.82 3.38
C TYR A 148 11.26 -19.08 2.58
N ASN A 149 12.26 -19.70 3.21
CA ASN A 149 13.49 -20.05 2.50
C ASN A 149 13.27 -21.37 1.76
N ILE A 150 13.48 -21.36 0.44
CA ILE A 150 13.28 -22.55 -0.41
C ILE A 150 14.15 -23.72 0.06
N ARG A 151 15.36 -23.45 0.57
CA ARG A 151 16.30 -24.46 1.07
C ARG A 151 15.76 -25.30 2.24
N ASP A 152 14.72 -24.83 2.93
CA ASP A 152 14.14 -25.50 4.09
C ASP A 152 13.01 -26.47 3.69
N THR A 153 12.81 -26.68 2.38
CA THR A 153 11.85 -27.64 1.82
C THR A 153 12.44 -29.05 1.86
N HIS A 154 11.73 -29.98 2.51
CA HIS A 154 12.07 -31.39 2.62
C HIS A 154 10.96 -32.26 2.03
#